data_AF-A0A9P1ET63-F1
#
_entry.id   AF-A0A9P1ET63-F1
#
_cell.length_a   1.000
_cell.length_b   1.000
_cell.length_c   1.000
_cell.angle_alpha   90.00
_cell.angle_beta   90.00
_cell.angle_gamma   90.00
#
_symmetry.space_group_name_H-M   'P 1'
#
loop_
_entity.id
_entity.type
_entity.pdbx_description
1 polymer ?
#
loop_
_entity_poly.entity_id
_entity_poly.type
_entity_poly.pdbx_seq_one_letter_code
_entity_poly.pdbx_strand_id
1 'polypeptide(L)'
;MLLELDLNEYLRVELERVQEEEEGQKSRKQTELQLKMIDKRAVKAAALARKVLRWPIGQTPPTQIVYLRAEEELLISGPTSEMSIPLAKSKIDSLTATAIARSGTSSKAKTFSAFAVNPIEIFDVRSIAKAVQNVVETPEKEKKWKQLAEKLTEHSPLGEASGALSAVEQVQFVEAVRKYVDDVDSDEGAVGVLLMAVAKSRILTFKNEDVFLRMCVAKEKQGVVEAVLFDSSRVVSEYILAELLKLASTKKNAEERFEQVVKVLSRNYSKRSMKEAVGQVLSAAESVEIMQVLTEVYRQSVVVTDDDDGVADRSGKALALITVLMDAHGSRIVYEDKLHTKFAAVSNFLIEMQSLIGTYSRLEAAVEECADQIPANNVVIEIFPTAHPMVW
;
A
#
# COMPACT_ATOMS: atom_id res chain seq x y z
N MET A 1 -31.48 0.62 -11.61
CA MET A 1 -30.51 -0.49 -11.62
C MET A 1 -29.57 -0.25 -10.47
N LEU A 2 -29.46 -1.24 -9.58
CA LEU A 2 -28.56 -1.25 -8.43
C LEU A 2 -27.82 -2.59 -8.48
N LEU A 3 -26.50 -2.55 -8.63
CA LEU A 3 -25.64 -3.74 -8.49
C LEU A 3 -24.81 -3.58 -7.22
N GLU A 4 -24.62 -4.68 -6.49
CA GLU A 4 -23.90 -4.68 -5.22
C GLU A 4 -22.84 -5.78 -5.17
N LEU A 5 -21.70 -5.49 -4.55
CA LEU A 5 -20.63 -6.44 -4.27
C LEU A 5 -20.10 -6.25 -2.85
N ASP A 6 -20.17 -7.28 -2.03
CA ASP A 6 -19.52 -7.29 -0.72
C ASP A 6 -18.01 -7.54 -0.88
N LEU A 7 -17.18 -6.62 -0.38
CA LEU A 7 -15.73 -6.79 -0.38
C LEU A 7 -15.23 -7.46 0.89
N ASN A 8 -15.83 -7.11 2.02
CA ASN A 8 -15.56 -7.70 3.34
C ASN A 8 -16.72 -7.39 4.32
N GLU A 9 -16.52 -7.65 5.61
CA GLU A 9 -17.52 -7.40 6.66
C GLU A 9 -17.91 -5.92 6.86
N TYR A 10 -17.08 -4.99 6.38
CA TYR A 10 -17.23 -3.55 6.63
C TYR A 10 -17.59 -2.77 5.36
N LEU A 11 -17.19 -3.24 4.18
CA LEU A 11 -17.33 -2.52 2.92
C LEU A 11 -18.17 -3.29 1.89
N ARG A 12 -19.07 -2.55 1.25
CA ARG A 12 -19.83 -2.96 0.06
C ARG A 12 -19.60 -1.96 -1.07
N VAL A 13 -19.52 -2.44 -2.31
CA VAL A 13 -19.55 -1.59 -3.51
C VAL A 13 -20.97 -1.58 -4.03
N GLU A 14 -21.49 -0.40 -4.34
CA GLU A 14 -22.77 -0.19 -4.99
C GLU A 14 -22.57 0.53 -6.31
N LEU A 15 -23.23 0.07 -7.37
CA LEU A 15 -23.28 0.71 -8.67
C LEU A 15 -24.72 1.11 -8.96
N GLU A 16 -24.96 2.41 -9.02
CA GLU A 16 -26.26 3.00 -9.31
C GLU A 16 -26.23 3.75 -10.63
N ARG A 17 -27.34 3.75 -11.36
CA ARG A 17 -27.51 4.66 -12.50
C ARG A 17 -27.82 6.06 -11.97
N VAL A 18 -27.11 7.08 -12.45
CA VAL A 18 -27.43 8.48 -12.13
C VAL A 18 -28.77 8.82 -12.76
N GLN A 19 -29.75 9.23 -11.95
CA GLN A 19 -31.01 9.76 -12.47
C GLN A 19 -30.77 11.20 -12.92
N GLU A 20 -30.89 11.47 -14.22
CA GLU A 20 -30.96 12.83 -14.74
C GLU A 20 -32.38 13.37 -14.56
N GLU A 21 -32.53 14.57 -14.01
CA GLU A 21 -33.79 15.31 -14.03
C GLU A 21 -34.20 15.55 -15.50
N GLU A 22 -35.48 15.35 -15.80
CA GLU A 22 -36.04 15.45 -17.16
C GLU A 22 -36.03 16.90 -17.67
N GLU A 23 -34.88 17.38 -18.14
CA GLU A 23 -34.84 18.49 -19.09
C GLU A 23 -34.72 17.94 -20.51
N GLY A 24 -35.80 18.13 -21.26
CA GLY A 24 -36.04 17.52 -22.55
C GLY A 24 -35.04 17.94 -23.61
N GLN A 25 -34.25 16.98 -24.09
CA GLN A 25 -33.79 16.92 -25.48
C GLN A 25 -33.26 15.51 -25.80
N LYS A 26 -33.87 14.87 -26.81
CA LYS A 26 -33.52 13.56 -27.35
C LYS A 26 -32.23 13.62 -28.15
N SER A 27 -31.08 13.69 -27.47
CA SER A 27 -29.80 13.22 -28.02
C SER A 27 -29.49 11.86 -27.40
N ARG A 28 -28.72 11.00 -28.08
CA ARG A 28 -28.25 9.72 -27.51
C ARG A 28 -27.31 10.01 -26.33
N LYS A 29 -27.89 10.33 -25.16
CA LYS A 29 -27.15 10.69 -23.96
C LYS A 29 -26.38 9.50 -23.43
N GLN A 30 -25.14 9.75 -23.04
CA GLN A 30 -24.23 8.76 -22.48
C GLN A 30 -24.75 8.30 -21.12
N THR A 31 -24.80 6.99 -20.88
CA THR A 31 -25.28 6.45 -19.59
C THR A 31 -24.22 6.66 -18.52
N GLU A 32 -24.51 7.49 -17.52
CA GLU A 32 -23.63 7.68 -16.35
C GLU A 32 -24.01 6.73 -15.20
N LEU A 33 -23.00 6.08 -14.64
CA LEU A 33 -23.10 5.16 -13.52
C LEU A 33 -22.30 5.71 -12.34
N GLN A 34 -22.86 5.70 -11.15
CA GLN A 34 -22.21 6.10 -9.92
C GLN A 34 -21.80 4.86 -9.12
N LEU A 35 -20.50 4.64 -9.02
CA LEU A 35 -19.90 3.67 -8.12
C LEU A 35 -19.75 4.30 -6.73
N LYS A 36 -20.24 3.64 -5.69
CA LYS A 36 -20.15 4.07 -4.29
C LYS A 36 -19.51 2.96 -3.46
N MET A 37 -18.59 3.33 -2.58
CA MET A 37 -18.06 2.43 -1.54
C MET A 37 -18.83 2.71 -0.26
N ILE A 38 -19.68 1.80 0.19
CA ILE A 38 -20.56 1.97 1.34
C ILE A 38 -19.98 1.27 2.57
N ASP A 39 -20.03 1.99 3.70
CA ASP A 39 -19.81 1.43 5.02
C ASP A 39 -21.03 0.64 5.47
N LYS A 40 -20.89 -0.69 5.58
CA LYS A 40 -21.95 -1.62 5.96
C LYS A 40 -22.39 -1.46 7.42
N ARG A 41 -21.54 -0.89 8.28
CA ARG A 41 -21.81 -0.76 9.73
C ARG A 41 -22.31 0.63 10.13
N ALA A 42 -22.37 1.58 9.20
CA ALA A 42 -22.88 2.91 9.47
C ALA A 42 -24.42 2.93 9.60
N VAL A 43 -24.94 3.60 10.64
CA VAL A 43 -26.39 3.73 10.93
C VAL A 43 -27.17 4.42 9.79
N LYS A 44 -26.47 5.20 8.96
CA LYS A 44 -26.94 5.67 7.66
C LYS A 44 -25.92 5.25 6.62
N ALA A 45 -26.36 4.71 5.48
CA ALA A 45 -25.51 4.31 4.36
C ALA A 45 -24.64 5.50 3.89
N ALA A 46 -23.47 5.64 4.48
CA ALA A 46 -22.53 6.71 4.20
C ALA A 46 -21.54 6.19 3.18
N ALA A 47 -21.57 6.76 1.98
CA ALA A 47 -20.56 6.47 0.97
C ALA A 47 -19.21 7.04 1.42
N LEU A 48 -18.22 6.17 1.64
CA LEU A 48 -16.84 6.53 1.96
C LEU A 48 -16.08 7.04 0.73
N ALA A 49 -16.46 6.58 -0.46
CA ALA A 49 -15.94 7.06 -1.73
C ALA A 49 -17.01 6.98 -2.82
N ARG A 50 -16.92 7.85 -3.82
CA ARG A 50 -17.79 7.86 -5.01
C ARG A 50 -16.97 8.08 -6.26
N LYS A 51 -17.34 7.41 -7.36
CA LYS A 51 -16.75 7.63 -8.69
C LYS A 51 -17.85 7.56 -9.74
N VAL A 52 -17.88 8.54 -10.63
CA VAL A 52 -18.79 8.53 -11.78
C VAL A 52 -18.09 7.86 -12.95
N LEU A 53 -18.79 6.97 -13.62
CA LEU A 53 -18.33 6.15 -14.73
C LEU A 53 -19.22 6.42 -15.93
N ARG A 54 -18.61 6.51 -17.10
CA ARG A 54 -19.31 6.75 -18.35
C ARG A 54 -19.43 5.44 -19.11
N TRP A 55 -20.62 4.84 -19.12
CA TRP A 55 -20.87 3.60 -19.83
C TRP A 55 -20.93 3.83 -21.34
N PRO A 56 -20.47 2.88 -22.18
CA PRO A 56 -20.46 3.07 -23.63
C PRO A 56 -21.86 3.31 -24.21
N ILE A 57 -21.94 4.21 -25.17
CA ILE A 57 -23.21 4.65 -25.79
C ILE A 57 -23.81 3.49 -26.59
N GLY A 58 -25.11 3.22 -26.37
CA GLY A 58 -25.86 2.19 -27.11
C GLY A 58 -25.65 0.76 -26.60
N GLN A 59 -24.85 0.56 -25.56
CA GLN A 59 -24.64 -0.74 -24.93
C GLN A 59 -25.69 -1.00 -23.84
N THR A 60 -26.04 -2.28 -23.65
CA THR A 60 -26.91 -2.68 -22.54
C THR A 60 -26.27 -2.32 -21.19
N PRO A 61 -27.08 -1.94 -20.19
CA PRO A 61 -26.56 -1.61 -18.88
C PRO A 61 -25.86 -2.82 -18.24
N PRO A 62 -24.89 -2.59 -17.34
CA PRO A 62 -24.15 -3.68 -16.72
C PRO A 62 -25.07 -4.56 -15.88
N THR A 63 -24.73 -5.84 -15.81
CA THR A 63 -25.48 -6.87 -15.09
C THR A 63 -24.72 -7.45 -13.91
N GLN A 64 -23.39 -7.27 -13.87
CA GLN A 64 -22.54 -7.86 -12.85
C GLN A 64 -21.37 -6.94 -12.47
N ILE A 65 -20.94 -7.07 -11.22
CA ILE A 65 -19.78 -6.41 -10.65
C ILE A 65 -18.96 -7.47 -9.89
N VAL A 66 -17.67 -7.58 -10.18
CA VAL A 66 -16.76 -8.57 -9.58
C VAL A 66 -15.46 -7.88 -9.18
N TYR A 67 -14.87 -8.31 -8.06
CA TYR A 67 -13.53 -7.87 -7.68
C TYR A 67 -12.51 -8.97 -8.00
N LEU A 68 -11.58 -8.68 -8.90
CA LEU A 68 -10.51 -9.57 -9.32
C LEU A 68 -9.31 -9.37 -8.39
N ARG A 69 -9.20 -10.18 -7.33
CA ARG A 69 -8.15 -10.03 -6.31
C ARG A 69 -6.72 -10.06 -6.85
N ALA A 70 -6.46 -10.88 -7.88
CA ALA A 70 -5.13 -11.04 -8.46
C ALA A 70 -4.68 -9.79 -9.25
N GLU A 71 -5.62 -9.09 -9.86
CA GLU A 71 -5.36 -7.91 -10.69
C GLU A 71 -5.61 -6.60 -9.91
N GLU A 72 -6.25 -6.69 -8.74
CA GLU A 72 -6.69 -5.57 -7.92
C GLU A 72 -7.60 -4.59 -8.69
N GLU A 73 -8.51 -5.15 -9.49
CA GLU A 73 -9.46 -4.39 -10.29
C GLU A 73 -10.90 -4.80 -10.00
N LEU A 74 -11.80 -3.84 -10.12
CA LEU A 74 -13.23 -4.04 -10.09
C LEU A 74 -13.72 -4.13 -11.55
N LEU A 75 -14.16 -5.32 -11.94
CA LEU A 75 -14.73 -5.59 -13.25
C LEU A 75 -16.24 -5.35 -13.21
N ILE A 76 -16.71 -4.43 -14.06
CA ILE A 76 -18.13 -4.19 -14.30
C ILE A 76 -18.45 -4.76 -15.67
N SER A 77 -19.27 -5.79 -15.71
CA SER A 77 -19.64 -6.49 -16.95
C SER A 77 -21.13 -6.39 -17.24
N GLY A 78 -21.44 -6.27 -18.52
CA GLY A 78 -22.77 -6.43 -19.10
C GLY A 78 -22.72 -7.39 -20.28
N PRO A 79 -23.89 -7.76 -20.85
CA PRO A 79 -23.97 -8.77 -21.92
C PRO A 79 -23.10 -8.48 -23.15
N THR A 80 -22.80 -7.21 -23.41
CA THR A 80 -22.11 -6.75 -24.63
C THR A 80 -20.92 -5.83 -24.36
N SER A 81 -20.54 -5.60 -23.10
CA SER A 81 -19.49 -4.65 -22.73
C SER A 81 -18.93 -4.93 -21.34
N GLU A 82 -17.64 -4.67 -21.17
CA GLU A 82 -16.93 -4.79 -19.91
C GLU A 82 -16.09 -3.53 -19.65
N MET A 83 -15.93 -3.19 -18.38
CA MET A 83 -15.12 -2.08 -17.94
C MET A 83 -14.38 -2.48 -16.66
N SER A 84 -13.05 -2.41 -16.69
CA SER A 84 -12.24 -2.61 -15.50
C SER A 84 -11.91 -1.27 -14.83
N ILE A 85 -11.93 -1.27 -13.50
CA ILE A 85 -11.66 -0.09 -12.69
C ILE A 85 -10.60 -0.46 -11.66
N PRO A 86 -9.44 0.22 -11.67
CA PRO A 86 -8.41 -0.03 -10.66
C PRO A 86 -8.97 0.22 -9.25
N LEU A 87 -8.87 -0.80 -8.39
CA LEU A 87 -9.27 -0.75 -6.99
C LEU A 87 -8.27 -1.55 -6.17
N ALA A 88 -7.10 -0.95 -5.91
CA ALA A 88 -6.02 -1.56 -5.14
C ALA A 88 -6.51 -2.12 -3.80
N LYS A 89 -5.99 -3.27 -3.37
CA LYS A 89 -6.30 -3.84 -2.05
C LYS A 89 -5.96 -2.86 -0.93
N SER A 90 -4.86 -2.11 -1.07
CA SER A 90 -4.46 -1.05 -0.13
C SER A 90 -5.55 0.02 0.06
N LYS A 91 -6.31 0.34 -1.00
CA LYS A 91 -7.43 1.27 -0.92
C LYS A 91 -8.63 0.66 -0.19
N ILE A 92 -8.91 -0.62 -0.42
CA ILE A 92 -9.96 -1.37 0.29
C ILE A 92 -9.61 -1.44 1.77
N ASP A 93 -8.37 -1.80 2.12
CA ASP A 93 -7.89 -1.90 3.50
C ASP A 93 -7.93 -0.53 4.19
N SER A 94 -7.51 0.55 3.52
CA SER A 94 -7.59 1.93 4.03
C SER A 94 -9.04 2.37 4.33
N LEU A 95 -9.97 2.08 3.41
CA LEU A 95 -11.39 2.39 3.61
C LEU A 95 -12.01 1.50 4.71
N THR A 96 -11.54 0.26 4.85
CA THR A 96 -11.95 -0.68 5.90
C THR A 96 -11.50 -0.17 7.27
N ALA A 97 -10.25 0.25 7.40
CA ALA A 97 -9.74 0.88 8.61
C ALA A 97 -10.54 2.14 8.97
N THR A 98 -10.90 2.95 7.96
CA THR A 98 -11.76 4.13 8.15
C THR A 98 -13.15 3.76 8.66
N ALA A 99 -13.76 2.69 8.12
CA ALA A 99 -15.06 2.17 8.57
C ALA A 99 -15.00 1.65 10.02
N ILE A 100 -13.95 0.87 10.34
CA ILE A 100 -13.69 0.37 11.70
C ILE A 100 -13.57 1.55 12.68
N ALA A 101 -12.73 2.55 12.36
CA ALA A 101 -12.55 3.73 13.21
C ALA A 101 -13.87 4.50 13.45
N ARG A 102 -14.71 4.65 12.42
CA ARG A 102 -16.04 5.30 12.55
C ARG A 102 -17.00 4.50 13.43
N SER A 103 -16.95 3.17 13.33
CA SER A 103 -17.76 2.27 14.16
C SER A 103 -17.27 2.22 15.62
N GLY A 104 -15.98 2.44 15.85
CA GLY A 104 -15.33 2.27 17.15
C GLY A 104 -15.66 3.30 18.21
N THR A 105 -16.03 4.54 17.86
CA THR A 105 -16.08 5.62 18.87
C THR A 105 -17.15 6.71 18.69
N SER A 106 -18.10 6.58 17.76
CA SER A 106 -19.18 7.59 17.62
C SER A 106 -20.54 7.18 18.19
N SER A 107 -20.67 5.97 18.76
CA SER A 107 -21.84 5.69 19.59
C SER A 107 -21.73 6.51 20.87
N LYS A 108 -22.76 7.32 21.15
CA LYS A 108 -22.96 7.98 22.45
C LYS A 108 -23.15 6.93 23.54
N ALA A 109 -22.10 6.19 23.88
CA ALA A 109 -22.07 5.38 25.08
C ALA A 109 -22.00 6.34 26.27
N LYS A 110 -23.18 6.75 26.76
CA LYS A 110 -23.35 7.06 28.19
C LYS A 110 -23.16 5.74 28.95
N THR A 111 -21.97 5.19 28.94
CA THR A 111 -21.61 4.11 29.86
C THR A 111 -21.32 4.76 31.20
N PHE A 112 -22.12 4.39 32.19
CA PHE A 112 -21.94 4.79 33.58
C PHE A 112 -20.52 4.41 34.02
N SER A 113 -19.60 5.38 34.08
CA SER A 113 -18.20 5.18 34.44
C SER A 113 -17.99 4.75 35.90
N ALA A 114 -19.06 4.64 36.68
CA ALA A 114 -19.02 4.33 38.11
C ALA A 114 -18.82 2.83 38.44
N PHE A 115 -18.83 1.94 37.43
CA PHE A 115 -18.71 0.48 37.66
C PHE A 115 -17.53 -0.19 36.92
N ALA A 116 -16.71 0.57 36.18
CA ALA A 116 -15.50 0.00 35.58
C ALA A 116 -14.38 -0.01 36.62
N VAL A 117 -13.92 -1.21 37.00
CA VAL A 117 -12.85 -1.45 38.00
C VAL A 117 -11.50 -0.86 37.57
N ASN A 118 -11.36 -0.49 36.29
CA ASN A 118 -10.38 0.49 35.81
C ASN A 118 -11.10 1.40 34.80
N PRO A 119 -11.26 2.71 35.05
CA PRO A 119 -11.75 3.61 34.01
C PRO A 119 -10.78 3.54 32.82
N ILE A 120 -11.28 3.19 31.63
CA ILE A 120 -10.53 3.40 30.39
C ILE A 120 -10.32 4.91 30.32
N GLU A 121 -9.07 5.38 30.41
CA GLU A 121 -8.75 6.79 30.21
C GLU A 121 -9.33 7.21 28.86
N ILE A 122 -10.35 8.07 28.93
CA ILE A 122 -11.04 8.56 27.74
C ILE A 122 -10.02 9.41 27.01
N PHE A 123 -9.59 8.93 25.85
CA PHE A 123 -8.68 9.61 24.93
C PHE A 123 -9.05 11.10 24.78
N ASP A 124 -8.19 12.01 25.26
CA ASP A 124 -8.47 13.45 25.30
C ASP A 124 -8.19 14.12 23.94
N VAL A 125 -9.05 13.81 22.98
CA VAL A 125 -9.06 14.40 21.62
C VAL A 125 -9.01 15.93 21.67
N ARG A 126 -9.71 16.53 22.64
CA ARG A 126 -9.92 17.99 22.70
C ARG A 126 -8.64 18.72 23.05
N SER A 127 -7.83 18.19 23.95
CA SER A 127 -6.57 18.84 24.31
C SER A 127 -5.51 18.72 23.23
N ILE A 128 -5.51 17.64 22.44
CA ILE A 128 -4.67 17.48 21.24
C ILE A 128 -5.11 18.48 20.17
N ALA A 129 -6.40 18.53 19.83
CA ALA A 129 -6.94 19.47 18.84
C ALA A 129 -6.61 20.92 19.21
N LYS A 130 -6.76 21.29 20.48
CA LYS A 130 -6.39 22.63 20.97
C LYS A 130 -4.87 22.90 20.91
N ALA A 131 -4.04 21.90 21.19
CA ALA A 131 -2.59 22.03 21.08
C ALA A 131 -2.15 22.22 19.62
N VAL A 132 -2.77 21.49 18.69
CA VAL A 132 -2.56 21.66 17.25
C VAL A 132 -3.00 23.05 16.80
N GLN A 133 -4.19 23.51 17.18
CA GLN A 133 -4.67 24.84 16.85
C GLN A 133 -3.72 25.94 17.38
N ASN A 134 -3.19 25.77 18.59
CA ASN A 134 -2.26 26.72 19.18
C ASN A 134 -0.95 26.88 18.36
N VAL A 135 -0.43 25.80 17.76
CA VAL A 135 0.77 25.87 16.90
C VAL A 135 0.45 26.37 15.50
N VAL A 136 -0.75 26.09 14.98
CA VAL A 136 -1.22 26.62 13.69
C VAL A 136 -1.41 28.14 13.77
N GLU A 137 -1.99 28.65 14.86
CA GLU A 137 -2.23 30.09 15.05
C GLU A 137 -0.95 30.89 15.33
N THR A 138 0.03 30.30 16.02
CA THR A 138 1.31 30.96 16.30
C THR A 138 2.49 29.98 16.14
N PRO A 139 2.90 29.69 14.90
CA PRO A 139 3.95 28.71 14.61
C PRO A 139 5.35 29.19 15.05
N GLU A 140 5.55 30.48 15.31
CA GLU A 140 6.86 31.02 15.69
C GLU A 140 7.22 30.80 17.18
N LYS A 141 6.29 30.26 17.97
CA LYS A 141 6.49 30.05 19.41
C LYS A 141 6.95 28.62 19.68
N GLU A 142 8.26 28.40 19.75
CA GLU A 142 8.90 27.09 19.98
C GLU A 142 8.32 26.32 21.20
N LYS A 143 8.02 27.03 22.30
CA LYS A 143 7.41 26.43 23.50
C LYS A 143 6.10 25.68 23.20
N LYS A 144 5.31 26.14 22.23
CA LYS A 144 4.05 25.49 21.85
C LYS A 144 4.31 24.19 21.07
N TRP A 145 5.35 24.14 20.26
CA TRP A 145 5.77 22.93 19.55
C TRP A 145 6.28 21.86 20.51
N LYS A 146 7.08 22.24 21.51
CA LYS A 146 7.54 21.33 22.59
C LYS A 146 6.35 20.74 23.36
N GLN A 147 5.39 21.58 23.75
CA GLN A 147 4.17 21.13 24.42
C GLN A 147 3.31 20.20 23.54
N LEU A 148 3.23 20.46 22.23
CA LEU A 148 2.54 19.57 21.31
C LEU A 148 3.25 18.22 21.22
N ALA A 149 4.59 18.22 21.08
CA ALA A 149 5.38 17.00 20.99
C ALA A 149 5.26 16.15 22.26
N GLU A 150 5.31 16.77 23.44
CA GLU A 150 5.08 16.11 24.74
C GLU A 150 3.70 15.43 24.77
N LYS A 151 2.63 16.17 24.47
CA LYS A 151 1.27 15.62 24.42
C LYS A 151 1.13 14.47 23.42
N LEU A 152 1.63 14.63 22.20
CA LEU A 152 1.56 13.57 21.19
C LEU A 152 2.35 12.33 21.62
N THR A 153 3.46 12.50 22.34
CA THR A 153 4.29 11.40 22.84
C THR A 153 3.64 10.67 24.01
N GLU A 154 3.10 11.42 24.98
CA GLU A 154 2.36 10.88 26.12
C GLU A 154 1.13 10.06 25.68
N HIS A 155 0.49 10.46 24.58
CA HIS A 155 -0.71 9.81 24.06
C HIS A 155 -0.43 8.70 23.04
N SER A 156 0.79 8.61 22.49
CA SER A 156 1.18 7.60 21.50
C SER A 156 1.04 6.12 21.93
N PRO A 157 1.17 5.72 23.21
CA PRO A 157 1.07 4.30 23.61
C PRO A 157 -0.37 3.79 23.76
N LEU A 158 -1.36 4.69 23.90
CA LEU A 158 -2.68 4.37 24.45
C LEU A 158 -3.84 4.47 23.44
N GLY A 159 -3.64 5.04 22.24
CA GLY A 159 -4.69 5.11 21.24
C GLY A 159 -4.28 5.83 19.95
N GLU A 160 -4.91 5.46 18.84
CA GLU A 160 -4.76 6.19 17.57
C GLU A 160 -5.44 7.56 17.70
N ALA A 161 -4.71 8.66 17.48
CA ALA A 161 -5.30 10.01 17.38
C ALA A 161 -6.07 10.24 16.07
N SER A 162 -6.38 9.15 15.37
CA SER A 162 -7.10 9.15 14.11
C SER A 162 -8.47 9.79 14.30
N GLY A 163 -8.75 10.83 13.52
CA GLY A 163 -10.01 11.59 13.61
C GLY A 163 -10.01 12.71 14.66
N ALA A 164 -8.89 12.98 15.34
CA ALA A 164 -8.80 14.12 16.26
C ALA A 164 -8.88 15.48 15.55
N LEU A 165 -8.47 15.52 14.28
CA LEU A 165 -8.51 16.70 13.42
C LEU A 165 -9.36 16.43 12.18
N SER A 166 -10.14 17.42 11.77
CA SER A 166 -10.80 17.44 10.46
C SER A 166 -9.78 17.49 9.32
N ALA A 167 -10.21 17.15 8.11
CA ALA A 167 -9.33 17.17 6.93
C ALA A 167 -8.70 18.57 6.68
N VAL A 168 -9.44 19.65 6.98
CA VAL A 168 -8.95 21.02 6.82
C VAL A 168 -7.90 21.36 7.88
N GLU A 169 -8.16 20.99 9.14
CA GLU A 169 -7.21 21.21 10.24
C GLU A 169 -5.92 20.41 10.04
N GLN A 170 -6.00 19.20 9.48
CA GLN A 170 -4.81 18.42 9.14
C GLN A 170 -3.95 19.09 8.07
N VAL A 171 -4.56 19.70 7.05
CA VAL A 171 -3.82 20.43 6.00
C VAL A 171 -3.11 21.65 6.60
N GLN A 172 -3.83 22.45 7.39
CA GLN A 172 -3.25 23.61 8.08
C GLN A 172 -2.12 23.20 9.03
N PHE A 173 -2.29 22.09 9.73
CA PHE A 173 -1.26 21.55 10.61
C PHE A 173 -0.01 21.11 9.84
N VAL A 174 -0.16 20.37 8.74
CA VAL A 174 1.00 19.94 7.91
C VAL A 174 1.71 21.16 7.31
N GLU A 175 0.99 22.20 6.90
CA GLU A 175 1.58 23.46 6.45
C GLU A 175 2.34 24.19 7.55
N ALA A 176 1.78 24.24 8.77
CA ALA A 176 2.46 24.83 9.92
C ALA A 176 3.73 24.06 10.30
N VAL A 177 3.68 22.72 10.27
CA VAL A 177 4.84 21.86 10.49
C VAL A 177 5.91 22.13 9.43
N ARG A 178 5.53 22.24 8.15
CA ARG A 178 6.48 22.57 7.08
C ARG A 178 7.17 23.90 7.34
N LYS A 179 6.42 24.95 7.66
CA LYS A 179 7.00 26.27 7.98
C LYS A 179 7.97 26.20 9.15
N TYR A 180 7.62 25.47 10.21
CA TYR A 180 8.48 25.30 11.38
C TYR A 180 9.77 24.52 11.04
N VAL A 181 9.68 23.47 10.23
CA VAL A 181 10.85 22.69 9.79
C VAL A 181 11.75 23.50 8.84
N ASP A 182 11.18 24.44 8.09
CA ASP A 182 11.91 25.33 7.18
C ASP A 182 12.51 26.57 7.87
N ASP A 183 12.14 26.82 9.13
CA ASP A 183 12.60 27.98 9.89
C ASP A 183 14.04 27.77 10.40
N VAL A 184 14.91 28.72 10.07
CA VAL A 184 16.36 28.68 10.37
C VAL A 184 16.63 28.77 11.88
N ASP A 185 15.72 29.40 12.62
CA ASP A 185 15.85 29.60 14.06
C ASP A 185 15.32 28.39 14.87
N SER A 186 14.82 27.35 14.21
CA SER A 186 14.27 26.16 14.87
C SER A 186 15.36 25.21 15.37
N ASP A 187 15.21 24.72 16.60
CA ASP A 187 16.08 23.67 17.17
C ASP A 187 15.86 22.33 16.44
N GLU A 188 16.89 21.87 15.72
CA GLU A 188 16.85 20.61 14.97
C GLU A 188 16.47 19.39 15.84
N GLY A 189 16.89 19.40 17.11
CA GLY A 189 16.54 18.35 18.07
C GLY A 189 15.05 18.34 18.37
N ALA A 190 14.50 19.51 18.70
CA ALA A 190 13.06 19.69 18.93
C ALA A 190 12.22 19.36 17.69
N VAL A 191 12.69 19.72 16.49
CA VAL A 191 12.06 19.36 15.22
C VAL A 191 12.02 17.84 15.06
N GLY A 192 13.13 17.13 15.32
CA GLY A 192 13.18 15.67 15.24
C GLY A 192 12.17 14.98 16.17
N VAL A 193 12.08 15.44 17.42
CA VAL A 193 11.13 14.92 18.42
C VAL A 193 9.69 15.15 17.96
N LEU A 194 9.38 16.36 17.49
CA LEU A 194 8.04 16.70 16.99
C LEU A 194 7.64 15.80 15.81
N LEU A 195 8.50 15.67 14.79
CA LEU A 195 8.19 14.86 13.61
C LEU A 195 7.96 13.40 13.98
N MET A 196 8.76 12.86 14.90
CA MET A 196 8.58 11.51 15.41
C MET A 196 7.27 11.37 16.19
N ALA A 197 6.91 12.35 17.02
CA ALA A 197 5.66 12.34 17.77
C ALA A 197 4.43 12.43 16.85
N VAL A 198 4.48 13.27 15.81
CA VAL A 198 3.45 13.36 14.78
C VAL A 198 3.30 12.04 14.05
N ALA A 199 4.40 11.43 13.62
CA ALA A 199 4.38 10.12 12.99
C ALA A 199 3.74 9.08 13.93
N LYS A 200 4.26 8.91 15.15
CA LYS A 200 3.78 7.86 16.07
C LYS A 200 2.32 8.02 16.51
N SER A 201 1.83 9.25 16.66
CA SER A 201 0.46 9.54 17.14
C SER A 201 -0.69 9.19 16.16
N ARG A 202 -0.42 8.93 14.87
CA ARG A 202 -1.44 8.64 13.84
C ARG A 202 -2.53 9.72 13.71
N ILE A 203 -2.18 10.98 13.96
CA ILE A 203 -3.12 12.11 13.89
C ILE A 203 -3.54 12.48 12.45
N LEU A 204 -2.73 12.09 11.47
CA LEU A 204 -2.95 12.41 10.05
C LEU A 204 -3.68 11.28 9.33
N THR A 205 -4.59 11.63 8.42
CA THR A 205 -5.12 10.68 7.44
C THR A 205 -4.05 10.30 6.41
N PHE A 206 -4.18 9.13 5.79
CA PHE A 206 -3.26 8.63 4.76
C PHE A 206 -2.82 9.68 3.73
N LYS A 207 -3.75 10.50 3.21
CA LYS A 207 -3.42 11.54 2.23
C LYS A 207 -2.49 12.62 2.79
N ASN A 208 -2.74 13.07 4.02
CA ASN A 208 -1.93 14.11 4.64
C ASN A 208 -0.65 13.53 5.26
N GLU A 209 -0.68 12.28 5.70
CA GLU A 209 0.49 11.52 6.13
C GLU A 209 1.46 11.30 4.97
N ASP A 210 0.99 11.01 3.75
CA ASP A 210 1.84 10.94 2.56
C ASP A 210 2.58 12.28 2.31
N VAL A 211 1.88 13.41 2.36
CA VAL A 211 2.50 14.74 2.20
C VAL A 211 3.52 15.02 3.29
N PHE A 212 3.20 14.65 4.53
CA PHE A 212 4.10 14.78 5.68
C PHE A 212 5.35 13.90 5.52
N LEU A 213 5.21 12.64 5.14
CA LEU A 213 6.34 11.73 4.95
C LEU A 213 7.23 12.16 3.79
N ARG A 214 6.67 12.67 2.69
CA ARG A 214 7.47 13.24 1.59
C ARG A 214 8.29 14.42 2.05
N MET A 215 7.74 15.29 2.90
CA MET A 215 8.49 16.37 3.53
C MET A 215 9.61 15.83 4.42
N CYS A 216 9.34 14.80 5.25
CA CYS A 216 10.38 14.15 6.06
C CYS A 216 11.50 13.55 5.21
N VAL A 217 11.20 12.93 4.07
CA VAL A 217 12.19 12.43 3.10
C VAL A 217 13.02 13.59 2.55
N ALA A 218 12.38 14.65 2.05
CA ALA A 218 13.06 15.81 1.48
C ALA A 218 13.97 16.54 2.47
N LYS A 219 13.69 16.41 3.77
CA LYS A 219 14.46 16.98 4.89
C LYS A 219 15.43 15.98 5.53
N GLU A 220 15.67 14.85 4.87
CA GLU A 220 16.59 13.80 5.31
C GLU A 220 16.28 13.24 6.71
N LYS A 221 15.01 13.34 7.16
CA LYS A 221 14.54 12.81 8.44
C LYS A 221 14.16 11.33 8.31
N GLN A 222 15.12 10.52 7.84
CA GLN A 222 14.92 9.11 7.48
C GLN A 222 14.39 8.27 8.65
N GLY A 223 14.87 8.53 9.87
CA GLY A 223 14.41 7.81 11.06
C GLY A 223 12.89 7.92 11.32
N VAL A 224 12.25 9.02 10.91
CA VAL A 224 10.78 9.17 11.01
C VAL A 224 10.07 8.26 10.01
N VAL A 225 10.60 8.16 8.79
CA VAL A 225 10.03 7.33 7.73
C VAL A 225 10.21 5.85 8.07
N GLU A 226 11.39 5.46 8.56
CA GLU A 226 11.64 4.10 9.03
C GLU A 226 10.72 3.72 10.18
N ALA A 227 10.47 4.62 11.14
CA ALA A 227 9.53 4.36 12.23
C ALA A 227 8.11 4.04 11.74
N VAL A 228 7.65 4.71 10.67
CA VAL A 228 6.36 4.40 10.03
C VAL A 228 6.41 3.05 9.29
N LEU A 229 7.53 2.69 8.68
CA LEU A 229 7.71 1.39 8.04
C LEU A 229 7.78 0.20 9.00
N PHE A 230 8.22 0.38 10.24
CA PHE A 230 8.20 -0.70 11.22
C PHE A 230 6.78 -1.05 11.67
N ASP A 231 5.84 -0.14 11.48
CA ASP A 231 4.44 -0.32 11.89
C ASP A 231 3.64 -1.02 10.78
N SER A 232 3.63 -2.35 10.79
CA SER A 232 2.99 -3.20 9.76
C SER A 232 1.51 -2.89 9.51
N SER A 233 0.82 -2.32 10.50
CA SER A 233 -0.59 -1.93 10.40
C SER A 233 -0.82 -0.65 9.60
N ARG A 234 0.21 0.16 9.35
CA ARG A 234 0.10 1.40 8.57
C ARG A 234 0.19 1.15 7.08
N VAL A 235 -0.66 1.86 6.34
CA VAL A 235 -0.59 1.93 4.88
C VAL A 235 0.38 3.04 4.49
N VAL A 236 1.38 2.70 3.69
CA VAL A 236 2.40 3.63 3.19
C VAL A 236 2.26 3.74 1.67
N SER A 237 2.41 4.94 1.12
CA SER A 237 2.30 5.14 -0.32
C SER A 237 3.49 4.53 -1.06
N GLU A 238 3.27 4.13 -2.31
CA GLU A 238 4.33 3.61 -3.17
C GLU A 238 5.43 4.63 -3.46
N TYR A 239 5.10 5.93 -3.40
CA TYR A 239 6.11 7.00 -3.50
C TYR A 239 7.13 6.91 -2.37
N ILE A 240 6.65 6.76 -1.12
CA ILE A 240 7.55 6.62 0.03
C ILE A 240 8.34 5.32 -0.05
N LEU A 241 7.71 4.21 -0.46
CA LEU A 241 8.43 2.95 -0.68
C LEU A 241 9.54 3.10 -1.73
N ALA A 242 9.30 3.84 -2.82
CA ALA A 242 10.31 4.14 -3.83
C ALA A 242 11.45 5.02 -3.26
N GLU A 243 11.16 6.03 -2.45
CA GLU A 243 12.20 6.84 -1.78
C GLU A 243 13.08 5.99 -0.86
N LEU A 244 12.50 4.98 -0.21
CA LEU A 244 13.25 4.06 0.65
C LEU A 244 14.12 3.08 -0.13
N LEU A 245 13.67 2.65 -1.31
CA LEU A 245 14.51 1.89 -2.24
C LEU A 245 15.66 2.76 -2.74
N LYS A 246 15.41 4.03 -3.05
CA LYS A 246 16.47 4.99 -3.40
C LYS A 246 17.49 5.12 -2.27
N LEU A 247 17.04 5.30 -1.03
CA LEU A 247 17.93 5.31 0.13
C LEU A 247 18.72 4.01 0.25
N ALA A 248 18.09 2.86 0.06
CA ALA A 248 18.77 1.56 0.06
C ALA A 248 19.92 1.51 -0.96
N SER A 249 19.72 2.01 -2.19
CA SER A 249 20.79 2.02 -3.20
C SER A 249 22.01 2.86 -2.77
N THR A 250 21.80 3.91 -1.98
CA THR A 250 22.91 4.75 -1.48
C THR A 250 23.66 4.17 -0.28
N LYS A 251 23.13 3.14 0.39
CA LYS A 251 23.78 2.52 1.55
C LYS A 251 25.06 1.80 1.13
N LYS A 252 26.17 2.08 1.81
CA LYS A 252 27.48 1.46 1.53
C LYS A 252 27.57 0.02 2.07
N ASN A 253 26.92 -0.24 3.19
CA ASN A 253 26.86 -1.56 3.80
C ASN A 253 25.84 -2.45 3.06
N ALA A 254 26.28 -3.63 2.61
CA ALA A 254 25.44 -4.58 1.89
C ALA A 254 24.32 -5.16 2.77
N GLU A 255 24.58 -5.40 4.06
CA GLU A 255 23.59 -5.93 5.00
C GLU A 255 22.48 -4.92 5.26
N GLU A 256 22.82 -3.67 5.53
CA GLU A 256 21.83 -2.61 5.74
C GLU A 256 20.98 -2.33 4.48
N ARG A 257 21.58 -2.48 3.29
CA ARG A 257 20.88 -2.40 2.02
C ARG A 257 19.88 -3.54 1.88
N PHE A 258 20.32 -4.77 2.15
CA PHE A 258 19.49 -5.97 2.12
C PHE A 258 18.30 -5.84 3.07
N GLU A 259 18.55 -5.49 4.34
CA GLU A 259 17.49 -5.29 5.33
C GLU A 259 16.48 -4.23 4.90
N GLN A 260 16.94 -3.12 4.32
CA GLN A 260 16.05 -2.05 3.86
C GLN A 260 15.13 -2.55 2.73
N VAL A 261 15.67 -3.29 1.77
CA VAL A 261 14.89 -3.87 0.66
C VAL A 261 13.88 -4.88 1.19
N VAL A 262 14.28 -5.76 2.13
CA VAL A 262 13.37 -6.71 2.77
C VAL A 262 12.24 -6.00 3.53
N LYS A 263 12.54 -4.88 4.20
CA LYS A 263 11.52 -4.05 4.87
C LYS A 263 10.53 -3.43 3.88
N VAL A 264 10.95 -3.10 2.66
CA VAL A 264 10.03 -2.64 1.60
C VAL A 264 9.18 -3.81 1.09
N LEU A 265 9.79 -4.99 0.89
CA LEU A 265 9.08 -6.20 0.43
C LEU A 265 8.07 -6.74 1.45
N SER A 266 8.24 -6.46 2.75
CA SER A 266 7.23 -6.81 3.75
C SER A 266 5.95 -5.99 3.62
N ARG A 267 5.97 -4.91 2.82
CA ARG A 267 4.80 -4.07 2.54
C ARG A 267 4.08 -4.51 1.26
N ASN A 268 2.77 -4.28 1.24
CA ASN A 268 1.96 -4.46 0.04
C ASN A 268 2.00 -3.17 -0.78
N TYR A 269 2.08 -3.30 -2.10
CA TYR A 269 2.08 -2.19 -3.04
C TYR A 269 1.38 -2.59 -4.34
N SER A 270 0.74 -1.64 -5.01
CA SER A 270 0.18 -1.86 -6.33
C SER A 270 1.29 -1.77 -7.39
N LYS A 271 1.39 -2.75 -8.30
CA LYS A 271 2.42 -2.78 -9.35
C LYS A 271 2.42 -1.51 -10.22
N ARG A 272 1.22 -1.01 -10.55
CA ARG A 272 1.05 0.19 -11.39
C ARG A 272 1.52 1.46 -10.67
N SER A 273 1.02 1.68 -9.45
CA SER A 273 1.42 2.84 -8.64
C SER A 273 2.91 2.81 -8.31
N MET A 274 3.44 1.61 -8.03
CA MET A 274 4.86 1.41 -7.76
C MET A 274 5.71 1.70 -8.99
N LYS A 275 5.29 1.28 -10.19
CA LYS A 275 5.98 1.62 -11.46
C LYS A 275 6.07 3.12 -11.67
N GLU A 276 4.96 3.84 -11.45
CA GLU A 276 4.92 5.31 -11.56
C GLU A 276 5.84 5.97 -10.52
N ALA A 277 5.81 5.48 -9.27
CA ALA A 277 6.65 5.98 -8.18
C ALA A 277 8.15 5.76 -8.43
N VAL A 278 8.57 4.53 -8.78
CA VAL A 278 9.98 4.24 -9.04
C VAL A 278 10.50 4.96 -10.29
N GLY A 279 9.63 5.20 -11.28
CA GLY A 279 9.97 5.99 -12.46
C GLY A 279 10.21 7.48 -12.16
N GLN A 280 9.57 8.01 -11.11
CA GLN A 280 9.76 9.40 -10.65
C GLN A 280 10.95 9.56 -9.71
N VAL A 281 11.21 8.55 -8.86
CA VAL A 281 12.12 8.70 -7.71
C VAL A 281 13.52 8.13 -7.98
N LEU A 282 13.60 6.95 -8.60
CA LEU A 282 14.86 6.24 -8.85
C LEU A 282 15.38 6.57 -10.25
N SER A 283 16.71 6.56 -10.37
CA SER A 283 17.43 6.47 -11.63
C SER A 283 17.55 5.01 -12.11
N ALA A 284 17.92 4.83 -13.37
CA ALA A 284 18.17 3.50 -13.93
C ALA A 284 19.32 2.77 -13.21
N ALA A 285 20.37 3.51 -12.82
CA ALA A 285 21.50 2.95 -12.08
C ALA A 285 21.10 2.45 -10.69
N GLU A 286 20.35 3.26 -9.92
CA GLU A 286 19.83 2.88 -8.61
C GLU A 286 18.88 1.67 -8.74
N SER A 287 18.06 1.63 -9.81
CA SER A 287 17.17 0.50 -10.07
C SER A 287 17.92 -0.81 -10.32
N VAL A 288 19.03 -0.77 -11.07
CA VAL A 288 19.87 -1.96 -11.28
C VAL A 288 20.49 -2.44 -9.97
N GLU A 289 20.94 -1.54 -9.10
CA GLU A 289 21.50 -1.90 -7.79
C GLU A 289 20.45 -2.55 -6.89
N ILE A 290 19.22 -2.04 -6.87
CA ILE A 290 18.11 -2.67 -6.16
C ILE A 290 17.75 -4.02 -6.76
N MET A 291 17.71 -4.15 -8.08
CA MET A 291 17.46 -5.44 -8.75
C MET A 291 18.48 -6.51 -8.35
N GLN A 292 19.77 -6.17 -8.23
CA GLN A 292 20.79 -7.09 -7.74
C GLN A 292 20.46 -7.58 -6.32
N VAL A 293 20.08 -6.68 -5.41
CA VAL A 293 19.67 -7.06 -4.05
C VAL A 293 18.43 -7.95 -4.06
N LEU A 294 17.46 -7.67 -4.94
CA LEU A 294 16.25 -8.49 -5.08
C LEU A 294 16.56 -9.91 -5.58
N THR A 295 17.55 -10.08 -6.46
CA THR A 295 18.03 -11.42 -6.86
C THR A 295 18.64 -12.17 -5.67
N GLU A 296 19.36 -11.47 -4.79
CA GLU A 296 19.91 -12.06 -3.57
C GLU A 296 18.81 -12.43 -2.57
N VAL A 297 17.81 -11.56 -2.37
CA VAL A 297 16.65 -11.85 -1.52
C VAL A 297 15.94 -13.11 -2.01
N TYR A 298 15.73 -13.23 -3.33
CA TYR A 298 15.12 -14.42 -3.91
C TYR A 298 15.96 -15.68 -3.62
N ARG A 299 17.28 -15.63 -3.86
CA ARG A 299 18.18 -16.77 -3.63
C ARG A 299 18.23 -17.19 -2.16
N GLN A 300 18.33 -16.25 -1.23
CA GLN A 300 18.39 -16.55 0.21
C GLN A 300 17.06 -17.06 0.75
N SER A 301 15.94 -16.55 0.23
CA SER A 301 14.60 -17.01 0.64
C SER A 301 14.35 -18.46 0.24
N VAL A 302 14.97 -18.96 -0.83
CA VAL A 302 14.83 -20.37 -1.26
C VAL A 302 15.63 -21.35 -0.35
N VAL A 303 16.60 -20.87 0.43
CA VAL A 303 17.50 -21.73 1.24
C VAL A 303 16.96 -21.98 2.66
N VAL A 304 16.00 -21.19 3.13
CA VAL A 304 15.44 -21.30 4.49
C VAL A 304 14.10 -22.04 4.46
N THR A 305 14.19 -23.37 4.60
CA THR A 305 13.25 -24.36 5.18
C THR A 305 11.73 -24.20 5.01
N ASP A 306 11.13 -25.33 4.61
CA ASP A 306 9.72 -25.72 4.73
C ASP A 306 9.06 -25.22 6.03
N ASP A 307 7.84 -24.67 5.93
CA ASP A 307 6.91 -24.21 6.99
C ASP A 307 6.79 -22.69 7.30
N ASP A 308 7.20 -21.77 6.42
CA ASP A 308 6.85 -20.36 6.59
C ASP A 308 6.21 -19.74 5.34
N ASP A 309 4.88 -19.58 5.37
CA ASP A 309 4.06 -18.88 4.34
C ASP A 309 4.64 -17.47 4.00
N GLY A 310 5.44 -16.88 4.90
CA GLY A 310 6.11 -15.60 4.69
C GLY A 310 7.29 -15.64 3.70
N VAL A 311 7.90 -16.80 3.44
CA VAL A 311 9.11 -16.94 2.60
C VAL A 311 8.76 -16.99 1.11
N ALA A 312 7.68 -17.69 0.74
CA ALA A 312 7.15 -17.72 -0.61
C ALA A 312 6.61 -16.33 -1.03
N ASP A 313 5.93 -15.62 -0.11
CA ASP A 313 5.41 -14.26 -0.35
C ASP A 313 6.54 -13.27 -0.65
N ARG A 314 7.66 -13.35 0.08
CA ARG A 314 8.83 -12.46 -0.15
C ARG A 314 9.50 -12.72 -1.49
N SER A 315 9.70 -13.99 -1.86
CA SER A 315 10.31 -14.37 -3.14
C SER A 315 9.44 -13.90 -4.32
N GLY A 316 8.13 -14.10 -4.24
CA GLY A 316 7.17 -13.61 -5.24
C GLY A 316 7.15 -12.08 -5.34
N LYS A 317 7.19 -11.38 -4.20
CA LYS A 317 7.28 -9.91 -4.17
C LYS A 317 8.62 -9.38 -4.69
N ALA A 318 9.71 -10.10 -4.49
CA ALA A 318 11.02 -9.73 -5.04
C ALA A 318 11.01 -9.79 -6.57
N LEU A 319 10.50 -10.90 -7.15
CA LEU A 319 10.34 -11.03 -8.60
C LEU A 319 9.37 -9.98 -9.15
N ALA A 320 8.24 -9.75 -8.49
CA ALA A 320 7.27 -8.73 -8.89
C ALA A 320 7.89 -7.33 -8.91
N LEU A 321 8.74 -7.00 -7.92
CA LEU A 321 9.44 -5.71 -7.88
C LEU A 321 10.52 -5.61 -8.97
N ILE A 322 11.24 -6.69 -9.29
CA ILE A 322 12.16 -6.73 -10.43
C ILE A 322 11.39 -6.39 -11.72
N THR A 323 10.22 -7.01 -11.95
CA THR A 323 9.38 -6.68 -13.11
C THR A 323 8.98 -5.21 -13.12
N VAL A 324 8.56 -4.66 -11.99
CA VAL A 324 8.20 -3.23 -11.88
C VAL A 324 9.37 -2.30 -12.22
N LEU A 325 10.58 -2.62 -11.75
CA LEU A 325 11.80 -1.84 -12.03
C LEU A 325 12.21 -1.94 -13.51
N MET A 326 12.11 -3.14 -14.10
CA MET A 326 12.33 -3.36 -15.53
C MET A 326 11.31 -2.61 -16.40
N ASP A 327 10.06 -2.61 -15.99
CA ASP A 327 8.99 -1.88 -16.66
C ASP A 327 9.16 -0.36 -16.63
N ALA A 328 9.77 0.17 -15.56
CA ALA A 328 10.00 1.60 -15.39
C ALA A 328 11.29 2.06 -16.09
N HIS A 329 12.38 1.28 -16.01
CA HIS A 329 13.72 1.72 -16.42
C HIS A 329 14.42 0.79 -17.43
N GLY A 330 13.83 -0.34 -17.80
CA GLY A 330 14.46 -1.36 -18.65
C GLY A 330 14.92 -0.85 -20.01
N SER A 331 14.15 0.06 -20.64
CA SER A 331 14.57 0.69 -21.89
C SER A 331 15.87 1.48 -21.72
N ARG A 332 15.99 2.29 -20.66
CA ARG A 332 17.21 3.07 -20.35
C ARG A 332 18.39 2.17 -20.01
N ILE A 333 18.16 1.09 -19.26
CA ILE A 333 19.22 0.12 -18.93
C ILE A 333 19.80 -0.50 -20.20
N VAL A 334 18.97 -0.82 -21.20
CA VAL A 334 19.43 -1.37 -22.49
C VAL A 334 20.19 -0.32 -23.31
N TYR A 335 19.78 0.94 -23.29
CA TYR A 335 20.46 1.99 -24.06
C TYR A 335 21.77 2.50 -23.42
N GLU A 336 21.95 2.36 -22.11
CA GLU A 336 23.13 2.83 -21.40
C GLU A 336 24.17 1.71 -21.21
N ASP A 337 25.15 1.61 -22.10
CA ASP A 337 26.21 0.57 -22.10
C ASP A 337 26.94 0.42 -20.75
N LYS A 338 27.04 1.52 -19.98
CA LYS A 338 27.69 1.52 -18.66
C LYS A 338 26.92 0.72 -17.60
N LEU A 339 25.63 0.47 -17.82
CA LEU A 339 24.78 -0.30 -16.91
C LEU A 339 24.74 -1.78 -17.27
N HIS A 340 25.15 -2.17 -18.49
CA HIS A 340 25.09 -3.57 -18.95
C HIS A 340 25.89 -4.51 -18.06
N THR A 341 27.09 -4.09 -17.63
CA THR A 341 27.95 -4.90 -16.75
C THR A 341 27.32 -5.12 -15.37
N LYS A 342 26.67 -4.09 -14.80
CA LYS A 342 25.93 -4.22 -13.55
C LYS A 342 24.66 -5.06 -13.72
N PHE A 343 23.97 -4.91 -14.84
CA PHE A 343 22.74 -5.62 -15.14
C PHE A 343 22.97 -7.09 -15.54
N ALA A 344 24.17 -7.45 -16.03
CA ALA A 344 24.48 -8.81 -16.49
C ALA A 344 24.18 -9.88 -15.44
N ALA A 345 24.49 -9.62 -14.16
CA ALA A 345 24.18 -10.55 -13.07
C ALA A 345 22.66 -10.79 -12.91
N VAL A 346 21.86 -9.72 -13.02
CA VAL A 346 20.40 -9.79 -12.95
C VAL A 346 19.85 -10.51 -14.19
N SER A 347 20.36 -10.17 -15.38
CA SER A 347 19.95 -10.80 -16.64
C SER A 347 20.24 -12.30 -16.65
N ASN A 348 21.42 -12.72 -16.21
CA ASN A 348 21.79 -14.14 -16.14
C ASN A 348 20.88 -14.89 -15.17
N PHE A 349 20.59 -14.30 -14.00
CA PHE A 349 19.63 -14.86 -13.06
C PHE A 349 18.23 -15.04 -13.68
N LEU A 350 17.74 -14.06 -14.43
CA LEU A 350 16.44 -14.15 -15.11
C LEU A 350 16.43 -15.23 -16.22
N ILE A 351 17.55 -15.39 -16.94
CA ILE A 351 17.70 -16.45 -17.96
C ILE A 351 17.69 -17.84 -17.30
N GLU A 352 18.41 -18.02 -16.19
CA GLU A 352 18.42 -19.26 -15.41
C GLU A 352 17.00 -19.61 -14.92
N MET A 353 16.29 -18.63 -14.37
CA MET A 353 14.89 -18.78 -13.96
C MET A 353 13.97 -19.18 -15.11
N GLN A 354 14.10 -18.56 -16.28
CA GLN A 354 13.30 -18.89 -17.46
C GLN A 354 13.61 -20.33 -17.95
N SER A 355 14.87 -20.74 -17.94
CA SER A 355 15.29 -22.11 -18.28
C SER A 355 14.70 -23.14 -17.32
N LEU A 356 14.66 -22.81 -16.01
CA LEU A 356 14.07 -23.66 -14.98
C LEU A 356 12.56 -23.82 -15.20
N ILE A 357 11.83 -22.72 -15.39
CA ILE A 357 10.38 -22.74 -15.70
C ILE A 357 10.12 -23.57 -16.96
N GLY A 358 10.90 -23.37 -18.03
CA GLY A 358 10.76 -24.16 -19.26
C GLY A 358 11.08 -25.65 -19.08
N THR A 359 11.86 -26.02 -18.07
CA THR A 359 12.10 -27.42 -17.72
C THR A 359 10.93 -28.01 -16.94
N TYR A 360 10.34 -27.26 -16.00
CA TYR A 360 9.11 -27.65 -15.32
C TYR A 360 7.93 -27.81 -16.28
N SER A 361 7.69 -26.86 -17.19
CA SER A 361 6.59 -27.00 -18.16
C SER A 361 6.76 -28.21 -19.08
N ARG A 362 8.01 -28.55 -19.46
CA ARG A 362 8.28 -29.78 -20.21
C ARG A 362 8.05 -31.03 -19.38
N LEU A 363 8.38 -31.00 -18.09
CA LEU A 363 8.11 -32.08 -17.16
C LEU A 363 6.60 -32.26 -16.95
N GLU A 364 5.85 -31.19 -16.73
CA GLU A 364 4.39 -31.21 -16.60
C GLU A 364 3.74 -31.78 -17.86
N ALA A 365 4.15 -31.32 -19.05
CA ALA A 365 3.67 -31.88 -20.32
C ALA A 365 4.00 -33.37 -20.47
N ALA A 366 5.20 -33.80 -20.08
CA ALA A 366 5.58 -35.21 -20.10
C ALA A 366 4.78 -36.03 -19.08
N VAL A 367 4.45 -35.47 -17.91
CA VAL A 367 3.60 -36.11 -16.90
C VAL A 367 2.17 -36.26 -17.41
N GLU A 368 1.60 -35.22 -18.04
CA GLU A 368 0.27 -35.29 -18.67
C GLU A 368 0.23 -36.31 -19.81
N GLU A 369 1.25 -36.35 -20.68
CA GLU A 369 1.36 -37.34 -21.76
C GLU A 369 1.52 -38.78 -21.22
N CYS A 370 2.19 -38.96 -20.08
CA CYS A 370 2.29 -40.26 -19.41
C CYS A 370 1.03 -40.63 -18.62
N ALA A 371 0.22 -39.66 -18.19
CA ALA A 371 -0.99 -39.91 -17.41
C ALA A 371 -2.08 -40.61 -18.24
N ASP A 372 -2.15 -40.32 -19.54
CA ASP A 372 -3.07 -40.99 -20.48
C ASP A 372 -2.63 -42.42 -20.85
N GLN A 373 -1.41 -42.84 -20.46
CA GLN A 373 -0.90 -44.19 -20.69
C GLN A 373 -1.08 -45.13 -19.49
N ILE A 374 -1.79 -44.73 -18.43
CA ILE A 374 -2.10 -45.61 -17.30
C ILE A 374 -3.36 -46.44 -17.65
N PRO A 375 -3.25 -47.76 -17.89
CA PRO A 375 -4.43 -48.62 -17.99
C PRO A 375 -5.15 -48.60 -16.63
N ALA A 376 -6.48 -48.63 -16.65
CA ALA A 376 -7.37 -48.60 -15.49
C ALA A 376 -7.26 -49.81 -14.52
N ASN A 377 -6.05 -50.17 -14.10
CA ASN A 377 -5.79 -51.18 -13.08
C ASN A 377 -5.04 -50.51 -11.92
N ASN A 378 -5.65 -50.61 -10.74
CA ASN A 378 -5.16 -50.14 -9.44
C ASN A 378 -3.67 -50.47 -9.20
N VAL A 379 -2.77 -49.57 -9.61
CA VAL A 379 -1.38 -49.57 -9.17
C VAL A 379 -1.10 -48.21 -8.58
N VAL A 380 -0.94 -48.18 -7.26
CA VAL A 380 -0.36 -47.03 -6.55
C VAL A 380 1.13 -47.01 -6.90
N ILE A 381 1.53 -46.09 -7.76
CA ILE A 381 2.96 -45.82 -7.99
C ILE A 381 3.38 -44.79 -6.96
N GLU A 382 4.05 -45.25 -5.91
CA GLU A 382 4.67 -44.39 -4.91
C GLU A 382 5.97 -43.82 -5.49
N ILE A 383 5.94 -42.55 -5.91
CA ILE A 383 7.12 -41.86 -6.43
C ILE A 383 7.96 -41.40 -5.24
N PHE A 384 9.11 -42.04 -5.03
CA PHE A 384 10.13 -41.58 -4.10
C PHE A 384 11.12 -40.67 -4.84
N PRO A 385 11.03 -39.33 -4.72
CA PRO A 385 12.06 -38.46 -5.26
C PRO A 385 13.38 -38.76 -4.56
N THR A 386 14.33 -39.34 -5.29
CA THR A 386 15.67 -39.59 -4.78
C THR A 386 16.52 -38.36 -5.09
N ALA A 387 16.84 -37.56 -4.08
CA ALA A 387 17.77 -36.46 -4.23
C ALA A 387 19.16 -37.01 -4.59
N HIS A 388 19.63 -36.72 -5.80
CA HIS A 388 21.03 -36.98 -6.13
C HIS A 388 21.91 -35.94 -5.42
N PRO A 389 22.94 -36.36 -4.67
CA PRO A 389 23.87 -35.42 -4.06
C PRO A 389 24.63 -34.70 -5.17
N MET A 390 24.41 -33.38 -5.30
CA MET A 390 25.32 -32.53 -6.06
C MET A 390 26.62 -32.43 -5.26
N VAL A 391 27.68 -33.03 -5.78
CA VAL A 391 29.04 -32.76 -5.33
C VAL A 391 29.45 -31.43 -5.95
N TRP A 392 29.67 -30.42 -5.10
CA TRP A 392 30.15 -29.08 -5.46
C TRP A 392 31.60 -29.12 -5.95
#